data_AF-A0A929C2X8-F1
#
_entry.id   AF-A0A929C2X8-F1
#
_cell.length_a   1.000
_cell.length_b   1.000
_cell.length_c   1.000
_cell.angle_alpha   90.00
_cell.angle_beta   90.00
_cell.angle_gamma   90.00
#
_symmetry.space_group_name_H-M   'P 1'
#
loop_
_entity.id
_entity.type
_entity.pdbx_description
1 polymer ?
#
loop_
_entity_poly.entity_id
_entity_poly.type
_entity_poly.pdbx_seq_one_letter_code
_entity_poly.pdbx_strand_id
1 'polypeptide(L)'
;VWGLRYEGDYEEDGVIELFELSLGSSPFVTDSDSDGLSDYFEIIVMGHQTMPGLADTDDDGVMDGDEDLDLDGVSNIMERDLGTDPTKLDSDGDGISDLAMILGETMGSVTGDSDGDGLSDESEERMGTDLFHVDSDRDGIPDGQEYHLQIIAIDDIGLSIDILGMGDHSQSIAVDPMVGAPGFAGNFGQVGDFVIISTELPFQLATIHLTYDETLVPAGDELNLRLFLYDEELGQMVMLESPSVDIEANQIRGGTTQLGPIGVLYLPIWLAVNPQQ
;
A
#
# COMPACT_ATOMS: atom_id res chain seq x y z
N VAL A 1 -37.49 -24.76 -28.92
CA VAL A 1 -37.75 -23.57 -28.10
C VAL A 1 -37.20 -23.91 -26.74
N TRP A 2 -36.01 -23.41 -26.43
CA TRP A 2 -35.44 -23.51 -25.08
C TRP A 2 -36.37 -22.69 -24.20
N GLY A 3 -37.08 -23.36 -23.31
CA GLY A 3 -38.09 -22.74 -22.46
C GLY A 3 -37.43 -22.31 -21.17
N LEU A 4 -36.71 -21.19 -21.20
CA LEU A 4 -36.23 -20.55 -19.98
C LEU A 4 -37.43 -20.34 -19.05
N ARG A 5 -37.34 -20.90 -17.86
CA ARG A 5 -38.30 -20.67 -16.79
C ARG A 5 -37.62 -19.69 -15.86
N TYR A 6 -38.20 -18.50 -15.73
CA TYR A 6 -37.64 -17.42 -14.89
C TYR A 6 -37.41 -17.78 -13.40
N GLU A 7 -37.95 -18.90 -12.92
CA GLU A 7 -37.72 -19.45 -11.57
C GLU A 7 -37.11 -20.87 -11.62
N GLY A 8 -36.67 -21.31 -12.80
CA GLY A 8 -35.95 -22.55 -12.98
C GLY A 8 -34.49 -22.37 -12.57
N ASP A 9 -33.87 -23.50 -12.26
CA ASP A 9 -32.45 -23.69 -12.03
C ASP A 9 -32.14 -24.92 -12.89
N TYR A 10 -31.56 -24.71 -14.06
CA TYR A 10 -31.46 -25.75 -15.08
C TYR A 10 -30.33 -26.75 -14.79
N GLU A 11 -29.25 -26.23 -14.20
CA GLU A 11 -28.04 -26.97 -13.84
C GLU A 11 -28.06 -27.52 -12.41
N GLU A 12 -29.07 -27.14 -11.63
CA GLU A 12 -29.30 -27.59 -10.25
C GLU A 12 -28.15 -27.21 -9.30
N ASP A 13 -27.49 -26.07 -9.57
CA ASP A 13 -26.38 -25.54 -8.77
C ASP A 13 -26.84 -24.62 -7.63
N GLY A 14 -28.13 -24.24 -7.63
CA GLY A 14 -28.74 -23.37 -6.63
C GLY A 14 -28.91 -21.91 -7.05
N VAL A 15 -28.48 -21.53 -8.26
CA VAL A 15 -28.74 -20.23 -8.86
C VAL A 15 -29.90 -20.33 -9.85
N ILE A 16 -30.84 -19.38 -9.82
CA ILE A 16 -31.96 -19.39 -10.76
C ILE A 16 -31.56 -18.76 -12.09
N GLU A 17 -32.14 -19.27 -13.17
CA GLU A 17 -31.88 -18.85 -14.56
C GLU A 17 -31.99 -17.32 -14.76
N LEU A 18 -32.95 -16.67 -14.09
CA LEU A 18 -33.13 -15.22 -14.21
C LEU A 18 -31.96 -14.45 -13.58
N PHE A 19 -31.34 -14.99 -12.53
CA PHE A 19 -30.27 -14.32 -11.82
C PHE A 19 -28.94 -14.45 -12.56
N GLU A 20 -28.59 -15.64 -13.03
CA GLU A 20 -27.45 -15.92 -13.92
C GLU A 20 -27.48 -14.99 -15.15
N LEU A 21 -28.62 -15.00 -15.87
CA LEU A 21 -28.80 -14.13 -17.03
C LEU A 21 -28.73 -12.63 -16.71
N SER A 22 -29.04 -12.23 -15.48
CA SER A 22 -28.96 -10.83 -15.07
C SER A 22 -27.53 -10.37 -14.77
N LEU A 23 -26.64 -11.31 -14.42
CA LEU A 23 -25.23 -11.09 -14.15
C LEU A 23 -24.33 -11.37 -15.36
N GLY A 24 -24.91 -11.89 -16.44
CA GLY A 24 -24.21 -12.12 -17.70
C GLY A 24 -23.69 -13.55 -17.87
N SER A 25 -23.95 -14.41 -16.89
CA SER A 25 -23.60 -15.82 -16.94
C SER A 25 -24.67 -16.67 -17.64
N SER A 26 -24.32 -17.91 -17.94
CA SER A 26 -25.11 -18.83 -18.74
C SER A 26 -25.76 -19.89 -17.85
N PRO A 27 -27.10 -20.01 -17.85
CA PRO A 27 -27.84 -20.95 -17.00
C PRO A 27 -27.80 -22.41 -17.51
N PHE A 28 -26.74 -22.79 -18.22
CA PHE A 28 -26.58 -24.11 -18.79
C PHE A 28 -25.19 -24.71 -18.55
N VAL A 29 -24.30 -23.96 -17.90
CA VAL A 29 -22.92 -24.31 -17.65
C VAL A 29 -22.55 -23.78 -16.27
N THR A 30 -21.92 -24.64 -15.47
CA THR A 30 -21.56 -24.34 -14.08
C THR A 30 -20.47 -23.27 -13.93
N ASP A 31 -19.69 -23.04 -14.99
CA ASP A 31 -18.58 -22.09 -15.05
C ASP A 31 -18.66 -21.44 -16.44
N SER A 32 -19.23 -20.24 -16.47
CA SER A 32 -19.69 -19.58 -17.68
C SER A 32 -18.59 -18.88 -18.47
N ASP A 33 -17.53 -18.42 -17.82
CA ASP A 33 -16.39 -17.73 -18.43
C ASP A 33 -15.09 -18.55 -18.41
N SER A 34 -15.10 -19.69 -17.73
CA SER A 34 -14.03 -20.69 -17.72
C SER A 34 -12.74 -20.22 -17.04
N ASP A 35 -12.85 -19.37 -16.02
CA ASP A 35 -11.73 -19.01 -15.14
C ASP A 35 -11.45 -20.06 -14.04
N GLY A 36 -12.35 -21.02 -13.88
CA GLY A 36 -12.23 -22.11 -12.91
C GLY A 36 -13.01 -21.89 -11.62
N LEU A 37 -13.68 -20.77 -11.41
CA LEU A 37 -14.74 -20.59 -10.42
C LEU A 37 -16.09 -20.99 -11.03
N SER A 38 -17.08 -21.29 -10.19
CA SER A 38 -18.43 -21.62 -10.68
C SER A 38 -19.34 -20.42 -10.51
N ASP A 39 -20.34 -20.27 -11.37
CA ASP A 39 -21.34 -19.21 -11.31
C ASP A 39 -21.92 -19.08 -9.88
N TYR A 40 -22.31 -20.20 -9.25
CA TYR A 40 -22.75 -20.22 -7.85
C TYR A 40 -21.74 -19.61 -6.87
N PHE A 41 -20.46 -19.94 -7.02
CA PHE A 41 -19.40 -19.53 -6.11
C PHE A 41 -19.18 -18.02 -6.16
N GLU A 42 -19.03 -17.46 -7.35
CA GLU A 42 -18.82 -16.02 -7.54
C GLU A 42 -20.05 -15.22 -7.07
N ILE A 43 -21.24 -15.74 -7.34
CA ILE A 43 -22.51 -15.09 -6.97
C ILE A 43 -22.79 -15.16 -5.47
N ILE A 44 -22.63 -16.34 -4.85
CA ILE A 44 -23.11 -16.61 -3.49
C ILE A 44 -21.99 -16.54 -2.45
N VAL A 45 -20.79 -17.02 -2.78
CA VAL A 45 -19.64 -17.04 -1.85
C VAL A 45 -18.89 -15.72 -1.94
N MET A 46 -18.47 -15.31 -3.15
CA MET A 46 -17.67 -14.08 -3.34
C MET A 46 -18.51 -12.80 -3.32
N GLY A 47 -19.83 -12.91 -3.17
CA GLY A 47 -20.71 -11.75 -2.96
C GLY A 47 -20.63 -10.68 -4.05
N HIS A 48 -20.36 -11.07 -5.31
CA HIS A 48 -20.16 -10.19 -6.45
C HIS A 48 -18.85 -9.38 -6.45
N GLN A 49 -17.81 -9.83 -5.75
CA GLN A 49 -16.45 -9.31 -5.93
C GLN A 49 -15.88 -9.73 -7.31
N THR A 50 -16.26 -10.92 -7.77
CA THR A 50 -16.03 -11.45 -9.13
C THR A 50 -17.35 -11.53 -9.90
N MET A 51 -17.26 -11.61 -11.23
CA MET A 51 -18.42 -11.65 -12.12
C MET A 51 -18.46 -12.96 -12.93
N PRO A 52 -19.55 -13.75 -12.83
CA PRO A 52 -19.67 -15.10 -13.42
C PRO A 52 -19.79 -15.13 -14.95
N GLY A 53 -19.54 -14.02 -15.62
CA GLY A 53 -19.52 -13.95 -17.08
C GLY A 53 -18.26 -13.28 -17.62
N LEU A 54 -17.29 -13.00 -16.75
CA LEU A 54 -16.03 -12.34 -17.03
C LEU A 54 -14.91 -13.08 -16.30
N ALA A 55 -14.09 -13.80 -17.06
CA ALA A 55 -12.98 -14.57 -16.50
C ALA A 55 -11.87 -13.75 -15.81
N ASP A 56 -11.93 -12.41 -15.94
CA ASP A 56 -11.02 -11.40 -15.40
C ASP A 56 -11.90 -10.15 -15.21
N THR A 57 -12.44 -10.00 -14.00
CA THR A 57 -13.48 -9.02 -13.69
C THR A 57 -12.94 -7.59 -13.66
N ASP A 58 -11.68 -7.41 -13.26
CA ASP A 58 -11.06 -6.10 -13.10
C ASP A 58 -10.10 -5.70 -14.25
N ASP A 59 -9.92 -6.59 -15.24
CA ASP A 59 -9.07 -6.44 -16.42
C ASP A 59 -7.57 -6.24 -16.07
N ASP A 60 -7.09 -6.79 -14.94
CA ASP A 60 -5.68 -6.70 -14.53
C ASP A 60 -4.75 -7.71 -15.24
N GLY A 61 -5.34 -8.73 -15.88
CA GLY A 61 -4.65 -9.77 -16.62
C GLY A 61 -4.41 -11.07 -15.84
N VAL A 62 -4.90 -11.18 -14.60
CA VAL A 62 -5.06 -12.40 -13.82
C VAL A 62 -6.52 -12.87 -13.94
N MET A 63 -6.75 -14.17 -13.98
CA MET A 63 -8.13 -14.69 -14.04
C MET A 63 -8.71 -14.75 -12.63
N ASP A 64 -9.99 -14.46 -12.42
CA ASP A 64 -10.61 -14.36 -11.08
C ASP A 64 -10.35 -15.62 -10.22
N GLY A 65 -10.33 -16.82 -10.81
CA GLY A 65 -9.96 -18.05 -10.09
C GLY A 65 -8.51 -18.11 -9.60
N ASP A 66 -7.58 -17.49 -10.33
CA ASP A 66 -6.15 -17.43 -10.00
C ASP A 66 -5.78 -16.19 -9.16
N GLU A 67 -6.71 -15.25 -8.95
CA GLU A 67 -6.55 -14.10 -8.06
C GLU A 67 -6.49 -14.52 -6.58
N ASP A 68 -6.04 -13.60 -5.74
CA ASP A 68 -5.92 -13.70 -4.28
C ASP A 68 -6.65 -12.49 -3.69
N LEU A 69 -7.95 -12.66 -3.42
CA LEU A 69 -8.87 -11.55 -3.20
C LEU A 69 -8.74 -10.92 -1.81
N ASP A 70 -8.39 -11.71 -0.80
CA ASP A 70 -8.14 -11.24 0.57
C ASP A 70 -6.66 -10.98 0.87
N LEU A 71 -5.77 -11.29 -0.09
CA LEU A 71 -4.34 -11.04 -0.08
C LEU A 71 -3.59 -11.84 1.00
N ASP A 72 -4.08 -13.04 1.33
CA ASP A 72 -3.42 -13.95 2.25
C ASP A 72 -2.31 -14.78 1.57
N GLY A 73 -2.20 -14.74 0.24
CA GLY A 73 -1.23 -15.49 -0.55
C GLY A 73 -1.74 -16.83 -1.11
N VAL A 74 -3.03 -17.12 -0.97
CA VAL A 74 -3.73 -18.30 -1.49
C VAL A 74 -4.72 -17.85 -2.56
N SER A 75 -4.65 -18.46 -3.75
CA SER A 75 -5.59 -18.10 -4.82
C SER A 75 -7.03 -18.54 -4.50
N ASN A 76 -8.02 -17.79 -4.97
CA ASN A 76 -9.46 -18.04 -4.82
C ASN A 76 -9.85 -19.50 -5.14
N ILE A 77 -9.29 -20.09 -6.21
CA ILE A 77 -9.57 -21.48 -6.60
C ILE A 77 -8.99 -22.51 -5.61
N MET A 78 -7.83 -22.22 -5.04
CA MET A 78 -7.15 -23.09 -4.07
C MET A 78 -7.88 -23.05 -2.73
N GLU A 79 -8.30 -21.87 -2.30
CA GLU A 79 -9.12 -21.67 -1.12
C GLU A 79 -10.46 -22.41 -1.19
N ARG A 80 -11.16 -22.27 -2.32
CA ARG A 80 -12.37 -23.07 -2.60
C ARG A 80 -12.09 -24.57 -2.44
N ASP A 81 -10.98 -25.06 -2.98
CA ASP A 81 -10.61 -26.48 -2.93
C ASP A 81 -10.24 -26.94 -1.51
N LEU A 82 -9.75 -26.04 -0.67
CA LEU A 82 -9.44 -26.26 0.74
C LEU A 82 -10.64 -26.05 1.68
N GLY A 83 -11.67 -25.36 1.20
CA GLY A 83 -12.86 -25.01 1.97
C GLY A 83 -12.69 -23.78 2.86
N THR A 84 -11.72 -22.92 2.55
CA THR A 84 -11.56 -21.57 3.11
C THR A 84 -12.41 -20.59 2.30
N ASP A 85 -12.55 -19.36 2.78
CA ASP A 85 -13.39 -18.30 2.28
C ASP A 85 -12.50 -17.21 1.65
N PRO A 86 -12.44 -17.10 0.31
CA PRO A 86 -11.55 -16.17 -0.38
C PRO A 86 -11.77 -14.68 -0.14
N THR A 87 -12.76 -14.36 0.68
CA THR A 87 -13.08 -13.01 1.06
C THR A 87 -12.56 -12.68 2.46
N LYS A 88 -11.85 -13.62 3.09
CA LYS A 88 -11.41 -13.56 4.48
C LYS A 88 -10.05 -14.23 4.68
N LEU A 89 -9.08 -13.37 4.97
CA LEU A 89 -7.72 -13.75 5.33
C LEU A 89 -7.67 -14.84 6.43
N ASP A 90 -8.60 -14.79 7.40
CA ASP A 90 -8.84 -15.86 8.39
C ASP A 90 -10.31 -16.33 8.31
N SER A 91 -10.53 -17.44 7.61
CA SER A 91 -11.85 -18.03 7.37
C SER A 91 -12.59 -18.47 8.63
N ASP A 92 -11.89 -19.02 9.62
CA ASP A 92 -12.51 -19.63 10.80
C ASP A 92 -12.46 -18.74 12.06
N GLY A 93 -11.73 -17.62 11.98
CA GLY A 93 -11.66 -16.56 12.97
C GLY A 93 -10.85 -16.94 14.19
N ASP A 94 -9.87 -17.85 14.05
CA ASP A 94 -9.02 -18.30 15.15
C ASP A 94 -7.77 -17.43 15.38
N GLY A 95 -7.49 -16.50 14.46
CA GLY A 95 -6.37 -15.56 14.47
C GLY A 95 -5.24 -15.94 13.50
N ILE A 96 -5.32 -17.07 12.81
CA ILE A 96 -4.28 -17.53 11.88
C ILE A 96 -4.81 -17.42 10.46
N SER A 97 -4.02 -16.89 9.54
CA SER A 97 -4.43 -16.85 8.13
C SER A 97 -4.64 -18.24 7.54
N ASP A 98 -5.47 -18.32 6.51
CA ASP A 98 -5.66 -19.57 5.77
C ASP A 98 -4.33 -20.05 5.17
N LEU A 99 -3.50 -19.15 4.61
CA LEU A 99 -2.13 -19.47 4.21
C LEU A 99 -1.30 -20.07 5.35
N ALA A 100 -1.26 -19.42 6.51
CA ALA A 100 -0.47 -19.86 7.65
C ALA A 100 -0.96 -21.23 8.17
N MET A 101 -2.27 -21.48 8.14
CA MET A 101 -2.86 -22.79 8.43
C MET A 101 -2.41 -23.86 7.42
N ILE A 102 -2.45 -23.57 6.11
CA ILE A 102 -2.07 -24.50 5.04
C ILE A 102 -0.60 -24.91 5.14
N LEU A 103 0.26 -23.93 5.37
CA LEU A 103 1.70 -24.12 5.47
C LEU A 103 2.14 -24.69 6.84
N GLY A 104 1.33 -24.48 7.87
CA GLY A 104 1.55 -24.87 9.27
C GLY A 104 2.70 -24.11 9.95
N GLU A 105 2.93 -24.39 11.25
CA GLU A 105 3.99 -23.80 12.10
C GLU A 105 5.42 -23.88 11.50
N THR A 106 5.62 -24.63 10.42
CA THR A 106 6.93 -24.84 9.80
C THR A 106 7.32 -23.69 8.87
N MET A 107 6.37 -22.91 8.34
CA MET A 107 6.67 -21.76 7.48
C MET A 107 6.74 -20.43 8.22
N GLY A 108 6.03 -20.20 9.33
CA GLY A 108 6.26 -18.98 10.14
C GLY A 108 7.75 -18.82 10.52
N SER A 109 8.45 -19.94 10.76
CA SER A 109 9.90 -19.95 10.96
C SER A 109 10.77 -19.76 9.70
N VAL A 110 10.20 -19.86 8.49
CA VAL A 110 10.90 -19.80 7.19
C VAL A 110 10.61 -18.48 6.46
N THR A 111 9.38 -17.96 6.56
CA THR A 111 8.95 -16.64 6.07
C THR A 111 9.27 -15.55 7.09
N GLY A 112 9.24 -15.88 8.39
CA GLY A 112 9.32 -14.89 9.46
C GLY A 112 8.06 -14.05 9.53
N ASP A 113 6.91 -14.65 9.27
CA ASP A 113 5.55 -14.08 9.30
C ASP A 113 4.66 -15.21 9.83
N SER A 114 4.32 -15.13 11.12
CA SER A 114 3.86 -16.25 11.93
C SER A 114 2.35 -16.48 11.85
N ASP A 115 1.56 -15.43 11.66
CA ASP A 115 0.11 -15.49 11.43
C ASP A 115 -0.28 -15.26 9.97
N GLY A 116 0.66 -14.86 9.11
CA GLY A 116 0.49 -14.81 7.67
C GLY A 116 -0.40 -13.66 7.20
N ASP A 117 -0.34 -12.51 7.88
CA ASP A 117 -1.12 -11.31 7.53
C ASP A 117 -0.41 -10.37 6.54
N GLY A 118 0.83 -10.71 6.15
CA GLY A 118 1.67 -9.95 5.25
C GLY A 118 2.69 -9.03 5.96
N LEU A 119 2.69 -8.96 7.29
CA LEU A 119 3.77 -8.38 8.09
C LEU A 119 4.74 -9.47 8.54
N SER A 120 6.03 -9.15 8.54
CA SER A 120 6.98 -10.06 9.17
C SER A 120 6.89 -9.95 10.69
N ASP A 121 7.23 -11.01 11.44
CA ASP A 121 7.34 -11.03 12.90
C ASP A 121 8.17 -9.83 13.42
N GLU A 122 9.23 -9.44 12.69
CA GLU A 122 10.07 -8.29 13.03
C GLU A 122 9.34 -6.95 12.81
N SER A 123 8.49 -6.86 11.80
CA SER A 123 7.62 -5.72 11.51
C SER A 123 6.56 -5.57 12.59
N GLU A 124 5.92 -6.68 12.95
CA GLU A 124 4.89 -6.74 13.98
C GLU A 124 5.42 -6.35 15.36
N GLU A 125 6.59 -6.87 15.77
CA GLU A 125 7.25 -6.44 17.02
C GLU A 125 7.50 -4.92 17.07
N ARG A 126 7.81 -4.32 15.92
CA ARG A 126 8.07 -2.88 15.78
C ARG A 126 6.78 -2.06 15.78
N MET A 127 5.70 -2.57 15.19
CA MET A 127 4.40 -1.91 15.12
C MET A 127 3.56 -2.12 16.39
N GLY A 128 3.86 -3.16 17.16
CA GLY A 128 3.18 -3.51 18.40
C GLY A 128 1.94 -4.38 18.20
N THR A 129 1.88 -5.11 17.09
CA THR A 129 0.85 -6.10 16.75
C THR A 129 1.21 -7.47 17.33
N ASP A 130 0.30 -8.43 17.24
CA ASP A 130 0.40 -9.77 17.84
C ASP A 130 0.81 -10.79 16.78
N LEU A 131 2.04 -11.30 16.92
CA LEU A 131 2.71 -12.28 16.03
C LEU A 131 1.90 -13.53 15.65
N PHE A 132 0.78 -13.79 16.31
CA PHE A 132 -0.02 -14.99 16.13
C PHE A 132 -1.49 -14.64 15.88
N HIS A 133 -1.79 -13.41 15.50
CA HIS A 133 -3.14 -12.93 15.36
C HIS A 133 -3.27 -11.86 14.27
N VAL A 134 -3.74 -12.28 13.10
CA VAL A 134 -3.86 -11.48 11.87
C VAL A 134 -4.48 -10.08 12.04
N ASP A 135 -5.39 -9.94 12.99
CA ASP A 135 -6.06 -8.68 13.36
C ASP A 135 -5.93 -8.47 14.88
N SER A 136 -4.89 -7.75 15.28
CA SER A 136 -4.51 -7.59 16.69
C SER A 136 -5.58 -6.91 17.53
N ASP A 137 -6.30 -5.94 16.97
CA ASP A 137 -7.26 -5.12 17.69
C ASP A 137 -8.72 -5.53 17.46
N ARG A 138 -8.93 -6.44 16.51
CA ARG A 138 -10.19 -7.13 16.16
C ARG A 138 -11.22 -6.18 15.57
N ASP A 139 -10.78 -5.20 14.80
CA ASP A 139 -11.65 -4.25 14.11
C ASP A 139 -12.13 -4.73 12.72
N GLY A 140 -11.57 -5.84 12.24
CA GLY A 140 -11.88 -6.48 10.97
C GLY A 140 -10.93 -6.11 9.83
N ILE A 141 -9.85 -5.38 10.11
CA ILE A 141 -8.78 -5.08 9.16
C ILE A 141 -7.51 -5.82 9.62
N PRO A 142 -6.91 -6.69 8.77
CA PRO A 142 -5.63 -7.31 9.08
C PRO A 142 -4.53 -6.29 9.37
N ASP A 143 -3.60 -6.59 10.26
CA ASP A 143 -2.55 -5.63 10.66
C ASP A 143 -1.68 -5.24 9.45
N GLY A 144 -1.38 -6.17 8.54
CA GLY A 144 -0.69 -5.91 7.27
C GLY A 144 -1.44 -4.98 6.31
N GLN A 145 -2.76 -4.89 6.45
CA GLN A 145 -3.62 -3.99 5.69
C GLN A 145 -4.01 -2.72 6.48
N GLU A 146 -3.59 -2.59 7.74
CA GLU A 146 -3.90 -1.44 8.57
C GLU A 146 -2.89 -0.28 8.39
N TYR A 147 -3.31 0.95 8.71
CA TYR A 147 -2.46 2.13 8.64
C TYR A 147 -1.64 2.32 9.92
N HIS A 148 -0.36 2.00 9.83
CA HIS A 148 0.57 2.10 10.94
C HIS A 148 1.44 3.36 10.86
N LEU A 149 1.62 4.05 11.99
CA LEU A 149 2.62 5.13 12.09
C LEU A 149 4.02 4.51 12.30
N GLN A 150 4.90 4.74 11.35
CA GLN A 150 6.26 4.21 11.35
C GLN A 150 7.27 5.35 11.35
N ILE A 151 8.31 5.22 12.18
CA ILE A 151 9.39 6.20 12.28
C ILE A 151 10.65 5.56 11.72
N ILE A 152 11.11 6.07 10.59
CA ILE A 152 12.23 5.52 9.84
C ILE A 152 13.37 6.52 9.87
N ALA A 153 14.46 6.16 10.52
CA ALA A 153 15.67 6.98 10.62
C ALA A 153 16.77 6.44 9.69
N ILE A 154 17.34 7.33 8.88
CA ILE A 154 18.44 7.04 7.96
C ILE A 154 19.61 7.94 8.36
N ASP A 155 20.34 7.47 9.37
CA ASP A 155 21.38 8.22 10.07
C ASP A 155 22.51 8.70 9.15
N ASP A 156 22.84 7.93 8.10
CA ASP A 156 23.95 8.23 7.19
C ASP A 156 23.79 9.58 6.46
N ILE A 157 22.56 10.08 6.34
CA ILE A 157 22.22 11.33 5.63
C ILE A 157 21.40 12.30 6.49
N GLY A 158 21.22 12.02 7.79
CA GLY A 158 20.46 12.88 8.70
C GLY A 158 18.98 13.04 8.31
N LEU A 159 18.39 11.99 7.73
CA LEU A 159 16.98 11.94 7.32
C LEU A 159 16.19 11.10 8.34
N SER A 160 15.05 11.61 8.77
CA SER A 160 14.03 10.82 9.48
C SER A 160 12.68 11.04 8.82
N ILE A 161 11.86 10.01 8.77
CA ILE A 161 10.54 10.03 8.13
C ILE A 161 9.54 9.45 9.13
N ASP A 162 8.52 10.22 9.46
CA ASP A 162 7.34 9.70 10.16
C ASP A 162 6.27 9.45 9.10
N ILE A 163 5.96 8.19 8.79
CA ILE A 163 5.03 7.81 7.73
C ILE A 163 3.83 7.07 8.31
N LEU A 164 2.63 7.46 7.90
CA LEU A 164 1.39 6.75 8.18
C LEU A 164 0.97 6.03 6.90
N GLY A 165 1.15 4.71 6.86
CA GLY A 165 0.88 3.90 5.67
C GLY A 165 0.64 2.43 5.98
N MET A 166 0.20 1.69 4.97
CA MET A 166 -0.07 0.25 5.07
C MET A 166 1.22 -0.55 4.87
N GLY A 167 1.31 -1.73 5.51
CA GLY A 167 2.49 -2.61 5.45
C GLY A 167 3.75 -2.03 6.11
N ASP A 168 4.89 -2.69 5.94
CA ASP A 168 6.18 -2.24 6.51
C ASP A 168 6.96 -1.30 5.58
N HIS A 169 6.89 0.00 5.84
CA HIS A 169 7.64 1.04 5.12
C HIS A 169 9.14 1.03 5.44
N SER A 170 9.59 0.39 6.52
CA SER A 170 11.02 0.31 6.84
C SER A 170 11.82 -0.53 5.84
N GLN A 171 11.14 -1.42 5.10
CA GLN A 171 11.74 -2.24 4.04
C GLN A 171 11.47 -1.68 2.64
N SER A 172 10.41 -0.91 2.45
CA SER A 172 10.00 -0.40 1.13
C SER A 172 10.51 1.02 0.81
N ILE A 173 10.91 1.81 1.81
CA ILE A 173 11.49 3.13 1.55
C ILE A 173 12.88 2.99 0.92
N ALA A 174 13.01 3.50 -0.30
CA ALA A 174 14.28 3.70 -0.97
C ALA A 174 14.67 5.18 -0.89
N VAL A 175 15.95 5.43 -0.59
CA VAL A 175 16.52 6.77 -0.57
C VAL A 175 17.79 6.87 -1.39
N ASP A 176 17.75 7.70 -2.43
CA ASP A 176 18.86 7.93 -3.34
C ASP A 176 19.42 9.37 -3.19
N PRO A 177 20.67 9.53 -2.73
CA PRO A 177 21.32 10.83 -2.67
C PRO A 177 21.50 11.44 -4.06
N MET A 178 21.08 12.69 -4.24
CA MET A 178 21.17 13.39 -5.54
C MET A 178 22.47 14.19 -5.73
N VAL A 179 23.56 13.79 -5.07
CA VAL A 179 24.82 14.52 -5.10
C VAL A 179 25.32 14.63 -6.55
N GLY A 180 25.24 15.83 -7.14
CA GLY A 180 25.68 16.10 -8.51
C GLY A 180 24.67 15.77 -9.61
N ALA A 181 23.40 15.49 -9.28
CA ALA A 181 22.35 15.23 -10.28
C ALA A 181 22.13 16.45 -11.21
N PRO A 182 22.16 16.28 -12.55
CA PRO A 182 21.90 17.37 -13.50
C PRO A 182 20.48 17.90 -13.31
N GLY A 183 20.33 19.17 -12.94
CA GLY A 183 19.04 19.81 -12.64
C GLY A 183 18.86 20.22 -11.18
N PHE A 184 19.58 19.57 -10.26
CA PHE A 184 19.59 19.91 -8.83
C PHE A 184 20.95 20.45 -8.36
N ALA A 185 22.02 20.15 -9.10
CA ALA A 185 23.33 20.77 -8.90
C ALA A 185 23.30 22.28 -9.19
N GLY A 186 23.54 23.10 -8.16
CA GLY A 186 23.60 24.55 -8.27
C GLY A 186 22.28 25.28 -8.01
N ASN A 187 21.32 24.63 -7.34
CA ASN A 187 20.12 25.30 -6.87
C ASN A 187 20.47 26.46 -5.93
N PHE A 188 20.04 27.66 -6.32
CA PHE A 188 20.30 28.87 -5.55
C PHE A 188 19.56 28.80 -4.22
N GLY A 189 20.32 28.89 -3.13
CA GLY A 189 19.77 28.83 -1.77
C GLY A 189 19.70 27.41 -1.21
N GLN A 190 20.32 26.41 -1.84
CA GLN A 190 20.47 25.10 -1.23
C GLN A 190 21.28 25.20 0.07
N VAL A 191 20.72 24.67 1.16
CA VAL A 191 21.37 24.64 2.48
C VAL A 191 21.43 23.23 3.07
N GLY A 192 20.94 22.22 2.36
CA GLY A 192 21.01 20.82 2.73
C GLY A 192 21.08 19.94 1.49
N ASP A 193 21.34 18.65 1.67
CA ASP A 193 21.41 17.70 0.56
C ASP A 193 20.01 17.45 -0.04
N PHE A 194 20.00 17.15 -1.33
CA PHE A 194 18.82 16.66 -2.03
C PHE A 194 18.84 15.14 -2.05
N VAL A 195 17.69 14.54 -1.79
CA VAL A 195 17.49 13.09 -1.77
C VAL A 195 16.21 12.77 -2.52
N ILE A 196 16.18 11.66 -3.23
CA ILE A 196 14.94 11.08 -3.76
C ILE A 196 14.45 10.09 -2.72
N ILE A 197 13.21 10.25 -2.28
CA ILE A 197 12.54 9.30 -1.41
C ILE A 197 11.42 8.67 -2.23
N SER A 198 11.33 7.34 -2.22
CA SER A 198 10.25 6.60 -2.85
C SER A 198 9.84 5.41 -2.00
N THR A 199 8.58 5.00 -2.13
CA THR A 199 8.02 3.77 -1.55
C THR A 199 7.12 3.11 -2.57
N GLU A 200 7.02 1.79 -2.51
CA GLU A 200 6.08 1.00 -3.31
C GLU A 200 4.76 0.74 -2.56
N LEU A 201 4.74 1.00 -1.24
CA LEU A 201 3.56 0.79 -0.40
C LEU A 201 2.68 2.04 -0.33
N PRO A 202 1.34 1.88 -0.24
CA PRO A 202 0.44 3.00 -0.07
C PRO A 202 0.64 3.68 1.28
N PHE A 203 0.53 5.01 1.31
CA PHE A 203 0.59 5.80 2.52
C PHE A 203 -0.35 7.00 2.44
N GLN A 204 -0.80 7.48 3.60
CA GLN A 204 -1.71 8.62 3.71
C GLN A 204 -0.95 9.94 3.92
N LEU A 205 0.09 9.92 4.75
CA LEU A 205 0.85 11.11 5.12
C LEU A 205 2.28 10.73 5.51
N ALA A 206 3.25 11.52 5.05
CA ALA A 206 4.63 11.45 5.50
C ALA A 206 5.08 12.80 6.04
N THR A 207 5.77 12.81 7.18
CA THR A 207 6.47 13.98 7.71
C THR A 207 7.97 13.74 7.55
N ILE A 208 8.59 14.50 6.65
CA ILE A 208 10.01 14.39 6.35
C ILE A 208 10.78 15.31 7.28
N HIS A 209 11.82 14.81 7.93
CA HIS A 209 12.77 15.56 8.76
C HIS A 209 14.14 15.49 8.10
N LEU A 210 14.70 16.64 7.72
CA LEU A 210 16.02 16.75 7.12
C LEU A 210 16.91 17.71 7.92
N THR A 211 18.18 17.35 8.05
CA THR A 211 19.21 18.27 8.55
C THR A 211 19.58 19.33 7.52
N TYR A 212 20.05 20.49 7.98
CA TYR A 212 20.61 21.54 7.14
C TYR A 212 21.96 22.04 7.67
N ASP A 213 22.76 22.63 6.79
CA ASP A 213 24.02 23.29 7.11
C ASP A 213 23.77 24.75 7.51
N GLU A 214 23.81 25.01 8.81
CA GLU A 214 23.67 26.35 9.40
C GLU A 214 24.66 27.38 8.82
N THR A 215 25.84 26.94 8.35
CA THR A 215 26.87 27.84 7.83
C THR A 215 26.50 28.49 6.51
N LEU A 216 25.51 27.90 5.81
CA LEU A 216 24.96 28.40 4.56
C LEU A 216 23.76 29.33 4.77
N VAL A 217 23.28 29.48 6.01
CA VAL A 217 22.15 30.33 6.38
C VAL A 217 22.65 31.61 7.06
N PRO A 218 22.11 32.80 6.71
CA PRO A 218 22.40 34.00 7.48
C PRO A 218 21.98 33.84 8.94
N ALA A 219 22.84 34.25 9.87
CA ALA A 219 22.62 34.02 11.30
C ALA A 219 21.28 34.60 11.80
N GLY A 220 20.45 33.75 12.41
CA GLY A 220 19.13 34.11 12.93
C GLY A 220 18.01 34.14 11.88
N ASP A 221 18.28 33.65 10.66
CA ASP A 221 17.35 33.63 9.53
C ASP A 221 16.86 32.21 9.19
N GLU A 222 17.07 31.23 10.08
CA GLU A 222 16.75 29.81 9.88
C GLU A 222 15.24 29.56 9.74
N LEU A 223 14.39 30.46 10.25
CA LEU A 223 12.93 30.39 10.07
C LEU A 223 12.48 30.59 8.60
N ASN A 224 13.38 31.04 7.73
CA ASN A 224 13.16 31.18 6.30
C ASN A 224 13.59 29.94 5.49
N LEU A 225 13.96 28.85 6.16
CA LEU A 225 14.15 27.56 5.51
C LEU A 225 12.82 26.92 5.14
N ARG A 226 12.78 26.28 3.97
CA ARG A 226 11.62 25.54 3.48
C ARG A 226 12.08 24.21 2.89
N LEU A 227 11.23 23.19 3.08
CA LEU A 227 11.33 21.95 2.33
C LEU A 227 10.63 22.13 0.99
N PHE A 228 11.31 21.72 -0.07
CA PHE A 228 10.76 21.68 -1.41
C PHE A 228 10.81 20.26 -1.93
N LEU A 229 9.68 19.83 -2.49
CA LEU A 229 9.52 18.57 -3.18
C LEU A 229 9.36 18.85 -4.68
N TYR A 230 10.07 18.11 -5.52
CA TYR A 230 9.88 18.17 -6.96
C TYR A 230 8.65 17.35 -7.35
N ASP A 231 7.65 18.04 -7.89
CA ASP A 231 6.46 17.42 -8.46
C ASP A 231 6.74 17.10 -9.93
N GLU A 232 6.85 15.81 -10.25
CA GLU A 232 7.17 15.37 -11.62
C GLU A 232 6.03 15.64 -12.60
N GLU A 233 4.77 15.60 -12.15
CA GLU A 233 3.60 15.86 -12.99
C GLU A 233 3.56 17.32 -13.43
N LEU A 234 3.85 18.24 -12.51
CA LEU A 234 3.91 19.68 -12.77
C LEU A 234 5.28 20.11 -13.33
N GLY A 235 6.30 19.25 -13.21
CA GLY A 235 7.67 19.52 -13.62
C GLY A 235 8.33 20.67 -12.85
N GLN A 236 7.92 20.92 -11.61
CA GLN A 236 8.38 22.07 -10.80
C GLN A 236 8.56 21.73 -9.31
N MET A 237 9.34 22.56 -8.61
CA MET A 237 9.47 22.47 -7.17
C MET A 237 8.23 23.05 -6.48
N VAL A 238 7.63 22.27 -5.59
CA VAL A 238 6.49 22.64 -4.75
C VAL A 238 6.99 22.76 -3.31
N MET A 239 6.61 23.84 -2.64
CA MET A 239 6.91 24.05 -1.23
C MET A 239 5.98 23.17 -0.39
N LEU A 240 6.54 22.41 0.56
CA LEU A 240 5.72 21.65 1.49
C LEU A 240 4.96 22.57 2.44
N GLU A 241 3.73 22.18 2.78
CA GLU A 241 2.91 22.93 3.71
C GLU A 241 3.40 22.74 5.16
N SER A 242 3.31 23.80 5.95
CA SER A 242 3.63 23.80 7.39
C SER A 242 5.05 23.34 7.78
N PRO A 243 6.13 23.84 7.14
CA PRO A 243 7.46 23.48 7.57
C PRO A 243 7.78 24.09 8.93
N SER A 244 8.33 23.30 9.84
CA SER A 244 8.82 23.79 11.13
C SER A 244 10.30 23.50 11.27
N VAL A 245 11.03 24.51 11.73
CA VAL A 245 12.49 24.47 11.90
C VAL A 245 12.82 24.31 13.38
N ASP A 246 13.59 23.29 13.69
CA ASP A 246 14.26 23.13 14.97
C ASP A 246 15.69 23.66 14.84
N ILE A 247 15.94 24.82 15.46
CA ILE A 247 17.22 25.52 15.39
C ILE A 247 18.26 24.86 16.29
N GLU A 248 17.85 24.21 17.39
CA GLU A 248 18.81 23.55 18.28
C GLU A 248 19.31 22.23 17.69
N ALA A 249 18.44 21.54 16.94
CA ALA A 249 18.77 20.29 16.27
C ALA A 249 19.29 20.46 14.82
N ASN A 250 19.33 21.69 14.28
CA ASN A 250 19.61 21.97 12.87
C ASN A 250 18.78 21.11 11.90
N GLN A 251 17.49 20.98 12.22
CA GLN A 251 16.53 20.18 11.46
C GLN A 251 15.35 21.01 10.98
N ILE A 252 14.82 20.64 9.82
CA ILE A 252 13.54 21.14 9.31
C ILE A 252 12.64 19.94 9.04
N ARG A 253 11.35 20.09 9.34
CA ARG A 253 10.35 19.08 9.01
C ARG A 253 9.17 19.65 8.25
N GLY A 254 8.51 18.82 7.43
CA GLY A 254 7.35 19.21 6.63
C GLY A 254 6.52 17.99 6.22
N GLY A 255 5.20 18.17 6.19
CA GLY A 255 4.26 17.12 5.80
C GLY A 255 4.03 17.07 4.29
N THR A 256 3.84 15.87 3.76
CA THR A 256 3.54 15.61 2.34
C THR A 256 2.68 14.37 2.17
N THR A 257 1.87 14.34 1.12
CA THR A 257 1.09 13.17 0.67
C THR A 257 1.71 12.50 -0.55
N GLN A 258 2.87 12.99 -0.99
CA GLN A 258 3.64 12.44 -2.11
C GLN A 258 5.13 12.41 -1.76
N LEU A 259 5.84 11.42 -2.27
CA LEU A 259 7.30 11.30 -2.13
C LEU A 259 7.96 11.56 -3.49
N GLY A 260 9.25 11.90 -3.45
CA GLY A 260 10.02 12.23 -4.63
C GLY A 260 11.31 12.96 -4.26
N PRO A 261 11.93 13.68 -5.22
CA PRO A 261 13.09 14.52 -4.94
C PRO A 261 12.74 15.61 -3.94
N ILE A 262 13.39 15.61 -2.78
CA ILE A 262 13.17 16.58 -1.71
C ILE A 262 14.49 17.19 -1.23
N GLY A 263 14.44 18.45 -0.81
CA GLY A 263 15.61 19.11 -0.23
C GLY A 263 15.26 20.41 0.51
N VAL A 264 16.26 20.92 1.24
CA VAL A 264 16.13 22.13 2.05
C VAL A 264 16.69 23.34 1.30
N LEU A 265 15.84 24.35 1.09
CA LEU A 265 16.22 25.61 0.45
C LEU A 265 15.94 26.80 1.37
N TYR A 266 16.80 27.80 1.27
CA TYR A 266 16.65 29.10 1.87
C TYR A 266 15.77 30.00 1.00
N LEU A 267 14.55 30.25 1.49
CA LEU A 267 13.46 30.89 0.75
C LEU A 267 13.83 32.26 0.12
N PRO A 268 14.56 33.17 0.78
CA PRO A 268 14.86 34.48 0.22
C PRO A 268 15.76 34.42 -1.02
N ILE A 269 16.70 33.47 -1.08
CA ILE A 269 17.51 33.26 -2.29
C ILE A 269 16.65 32.59 -3.37
N TRP A 270 15.83 31.61 -3.00
CA TRP A 270 14.94 30.94 -3.94
C TRP A 270 13.98 31.92 -4.64
N LEU A 271 13.27 32.76 -3.88
CA LEU A 271 12.35 33.78 -4.40
C LEU A 271 13.05 34.83 -5.29
N ALA A 272 14.32 35.13 -5.00
CA ALA A 272 15.09 36.06 -5.83
C ALA A 272 15.36 35.51 -7.24
N VAL A 273 15.42 34.18 -7.39
CA VAL A 273 15.64 33.49 -8.66
C VAL A 273 14.33 33.04 -9.31
N ASN A 274 13.30 32.74 -8.51
CA ASN A 274 11.97 32.30 -8.94
C ASN A 274 10.86 33.25 -8.47
N PRO A 275 10.82 34.50 -8.96
CA PRO A 275 9.91 35.53 -8.45
C PRO A 275 8.43 35.35 -8.83
N GLN A 276 8.08 34.28 -9.57
CA GLN A 276 6.71 33.98 -10.01
C GLN A 276 6.08 32.78 -9.30
N GLN A 277 6.84 32.11 -8.43
CA GLN A 277 6.38 31.06 -7.52
C GLN A 277 6.35 31.60 -6.09
#